data_AF-A0A8T4Y2N0-F1
#
_entry.id   AF-A0A8T4Y2N0-F1
#
_cell.length_a   1.000
_cell.length_b   1.000
_cell.length_c   1.000
_cell.angle_alpha   90.00
_cell.angle_beta   90.00
_cell.angle_gamma   90.00
#
_symmetry.space_group_name_H-M   'P 1'
#
loop_
_entity.id
_entity.type
_entity.pdbx_description
1 polymer ?
#
loop_
_entity_poly.entity_id
_entity_poly.type
_entity_poly.pdbx_seq_one_letter_code
_entity_poly.pdbx_strand_id
1 'polypeptide(L)'
;MSGNPLKPSFGTAGIRGIANRDLTPQLAIQVGLCMARYLGSGKSIVVGRDTRVSSDMIAMAVISGLLSGGCNVEDIGVAATPTLSFAIKMLKADGGVMVTASVAGDTPILINEDGEIKLIPIRELKNKKLEKILCLSIDNDLKVSFRPISYFFEHKVDKVYKIKYTGGTIIASGDHSIFVFDEKTGIMVKKTSELRKGDMLITLLANFKEGGFGELNLELINSCFSKRTRVKIPKTLRVTPELLRLMGYYLAEGWAYIRHPHYRIGLRFGRREELMAKDAEYIVKSTLGLNVHRRDSSNSIQLEFSNKNIALLFSNLMGKNSKEKHLPYFLWNASKEQVLLFLSA
;
A
#
# COMPACT_ATOMS: atom_id res chain seq x y z
N MET A 1 -40.85 -21.88 -9.91
CA MET A 1 -40.89 -20.53 -9.31
C MET A 1 -39.91 -19.66 -10.06
N SER A 2 -40.43 -18.66 -10.76
CA SER A 2 -39.71 -17.73 -11.65
C SER A 2 -38.85 -16.76 -10.85
N GLY A 3 -37.57 -17.09 -10.66
CA GLY A 3 -36.57 -16.12 -10.24
C GLY A 3 -36.18 -15.24 -11.43
N ASN A 4 -36.22 -13.92 -11.26
CA ASN A 4 -35.72 -12.98 -12.27
C ASN A 4 -34.34 -13.43 -12.76
N PRO A 5 -34.08 -13.49 -14.08
CA PRO A 5 -32.75 -13.80 -14.58
C PRO A 5 -31.78 -12.74 -14.04
N LEU A 6 -30.77 -13.17 -13.27
CA LEU A 6 -29.68 -12.32 -12.82
C LEU A 6 -29.16 -11.57 -14.05
N LYS A 7 -29.37 -10.25 -14.15
CA LYS A 7 -28.78 -9.43 -15.21
C LYS A 7 -27.27 -9.40 -14.95
N PRO A 8 -26.42 -10.03 -15.77
CA PRO A 8 -24.98 -9.88 -15.60
C PRO A 8 -24.61 -8.48 -16.08
N SER A 9 -24.34 -7.58 -15.13
CA SER A 9 -23.81 -6.27 -15.46
C SER A 9 -22.29 -6.38 -15.63
N PHE A 10 -21.79 -6.12 -16.84
CA PHE A 10 -20.37 -5.88 -17.04
C PHE A 10 -19.97 -4.61 -16.28
N GLY A 11 -19.12 -4.77 -15.26
CA GLY A 11 -18.48 -3.66 -14.56
C GLY A 11 -17.17 -3.25 -15.24
N THR A 12 -16.49 -2.26 -14.67
CA THR A 12 -15.21 -1.73 -15.18
C THR A 12 -14.05 -2.74 -15.20
N ALA A 13 -14.22 -3.92 -14.59
CA ALA A 13 -13.23 -4.99 -14.55
C ALA A 13 -13.86 -6.39 -14.75
N GLY A 14 -14.87 -6.47 -15.63
CA GLY A 14 -15.56 -7.71 -16.00
C GLY A 14 -16.78 -8.03 -15.13
N ILE A 15 -17.19 -9.30 -15.15
CA ILE A 15 -18.32 -9.84 -14.37
C ILE A 15 -17.79 -10.37 -13.04
N ARG A 16 -18.35 -9.90 -11.92
CA ARG A 16 -17.91 -10.27 -10.57
C ARG A 16 -19.05 -10.73 -9.69
N GLY A 17 -18.75 -11.60 -8.75
CA GLY A 17 -19.69 -12.13 -7.77
C GLY A 17 -19.08 -13.30 -6.98
N ILE A 18 -19.76 -13.73 -5.91
CA ILE A 18 -19.35 -14.94 -5.19
C ILE A 18 -19.50 -16.14 -6.11
N ALA A 19 -18.42 -16.92 -6.27
CA ALA A 19 -18.45 -18.15 -7.04
C ALA A 19 -19.54 -19.10 -6.52
N ASN A 20 -20.28 -19.72 -7.44
CA ASN A 20 -21.39 -20.64 -7.15
C ASN A 20 -22.62 -20.02 -6.48
N ARG A 21 -22.67 -18.69 -6.27
CA ARG A 21 -23.86 -17.96 -5.82
C ARG A 21 -24.27 -16.90 -6.83
N ASP A 22 -23.38 -15.95 -7.07
CA ASP A 22 -23.61 -14.81 -7.96
C ASP A 22 -22.92 -15.04 -9.32
N LEU A 23 -21.69 -15.58 -9.28
CA LEU A 23 -20.96 -16.07 -10.45
C LEU A 23 -21.11 -17.59 -10.54
N THR A 24 -22.21 -18.03 -11.13
CA THR A 24 -22.53 -19.46 -11.28
C THR A 24 -21.88 -20.06 -12.53
N PRO A 25 -21.65 -21.38 -12.59
CA PRO A 25 -21.22 -22.05 -13.82
C PRO A 25 -22.16 -21.80 -15.00
N GLN A 26 -23.47 -21.78 -14.77
CA GLN A 26 -24.47 -21.48 -15.81
C GLN A 26 -24.28 -20.08 -16.38
N LEU A 27 -24.02 -19.09 -15.52
CA LEU A 27 -23.70 -17.74 -15.98
C LEU A 27 -22.38 -17.71 -16.74
N ALA A 28 -21.34 -18.39 -16.25
CA ALA A 28 -20.04 -18.47 -16.90
C ALA A 28 -20.12 -19.09 -18.32
N ILE A 29 -20.92 -20.15 -18.50
CA ILE A 29 -21.22 -20.73 -19.82
C ILE A 29 -21.89 -19.70 -20.73
N GLN A 30 -22.91 -19.00 -20.24
CA GLN A 30 -23.62 -17.99 -21.01
C GLN A 30 -22.70 -16.84 -21.44
N VAL A 31 -21.76 -16.44 -20.59
CA VAL A 31 -20.75 -15.41 -20.89
C VAL A 31 -19.81 -15.90 -21.98
N GLY A 32 -19.29 -17.13 -21.88
CA GLY A 32 -18.46 -17.73 -22.92
C GLY A 32 -19.19 -17.80 -24.26
N LEU A 33 -20.44 -18.27 -24.27
CA LEU A 33 -21.26 -18.35 -25.48
C LEU A 33 -21.56 -16.98 -26.08
N CYS A 34 -21.84 -15.97 -25.24
CA CYS A 34 -22.06 -14.61 -25.70
C CYS A 34 -20.80 -14.01 -26.35
N MET A 35 -19.63 -14.25 -25.75
CA MET A 35 -18.35 -13.81 -26.31
C MET A 35 -18.06 -14.50 -27.65
N ALA A 36 -18.28 -15.81 -27.75
CA ALA A 36 -18.11 -16.54 -29.00
C ALA A 36 -19.03 -16.03 -30.11
N ARG A 37 -20.30 -15.76 -29.80
CA ARG A 37 -21.26 -15.17 -30.77
C ARG A 37 -20.86 -13.77 -31.21
N TYR A 38 -20.33 -12.97 -30.29
CA TYR A 38 -19.88 -11.61 -30.59
C TYR A 38 -18.66 -11.59 -31.52
N LEU A 39 -17.68 -12.47 -31.27
CA LEU A 39 -16.44 -12.53 -32.04
C LEU A 39 -16.60 -13.31 -33.37
N GLY A 40 -17.54 -14.26 -33.41
CA GLY A 40 -17.77 -15.13 -34.56
C GLY A 40 -17.08 -16.50 -34.44
N SER A 41 -17.54 -17.47 -35.22
CA SER A 41 -17.00 -18.83 -35.26
C SER A 41 -15.55 -18.85 -35.79
N GLY A 42 -14.74 -19.80 -35.32
CA GLY A 42 -13.34 -20.01 -35.73
C GLY A 42 -12.32 -19.10 -35.05
N LYS A 43 -12.76 -18.20 -34.16
CA LYS A 43 -11.89 -17.28 -33.42
C LYS A 43 -11.11 -17.99 -32.31
N SER A 44 -9.84 -17.64 -32.16
CA SER A 44 -8.94 -18.23 -31.15
C SER A 44 -8.97 -17.41 -29.87
N ILE A 45 -9.22 -18.04 -28.72
CA ILE A 45 -9.40 -17.38 -27.42
C ILE A 45 -8.48 -18.03 -26.39
N VAL A 46 -7.66 -17.22 -25.71
CA VAL A 46 -6.81 -17.72 -24.60
C VAL A 46 -7.57 -17.62 -23.29
N VAL A 47 -7.60 -18.68 -22.49
CA VAL A 47 -8.22 -18.68 -21.16
C VAL A 47 -7.15 -18.94 -20.10
N GLY A 48 -7.07 -18.06 -19.12
CA GLY A 48 -6.19 -18.18 -17.96
C GLY A 48 -6.97 -18.04 -16.66
N ARG A 49 -6.44 -18.64 -15.60
CA ARG A 49 -7.03 -18.60 -14.26
C ARG A 49 -5.97 -18.39 -13.21
N ASP A 50 -6.34 -17.89 -12.05
CA ASP A 50 -5.48 -17.96 -10.87
C ASP A 50 -5.70 -19.26 -10.10
N THR A 51 -5.04 -19.38 -8.94
CA THR A 51 -5.00 -20.62 -8.14
C THR A 51 -6.25 -20.87 -7.30
N ARG A 52 -7.32 -20.05 -7.41
CA ARG A 52 -8.52 -20.22 -6.57
C ARG A 52 -9.21 -21.53 -6.89
N VAL A 53 -9.75 -22.18 -5.84
CA VAL A 53 -10.47 -23.46 -5.98
C VAL A 53 -11.69 -23.32 -6.91
N SER A 54 -12.36 -22.17 -6.85
CA SER A 54 -13.47 -21.86 -7.75
C SER A 54 -13.04 -21.53 -9.19
N SER A 55 -11.77 -21.19 -9.41
CA SER A 55 -11.30 -20.72 -10.72
C SER A 55 -11.32 -21.83 -11.76
N ASP A 56 -11.03 -23.09 -11.40
CA ASP A 56 -11.15 -24.23 -12.32
C ASP A 56 -12.59 -24.42 -12.77
N MET A 57 -13.55 -24.48 -11.83
CA MET A 57 -14.97 -24.63 -12.14
C MET A 57 -15.47 -23.54 -13.09
N ILE A 58 -15.13 -22.27 -12.81
CA ILE A 58 -15.56 -21.14 -13.62
C ILE A 58 -14.85 -21.12 -14.97
N ALA A 59 -13.55 -21.39 -15.03
CA ALA A 59 -12.81 -21.44 -16.28
C ALA A 59 -13.36 -22.53 -17.20
N MET A 60 -13.60 -23.74 -16.68
CA MET A 60 -14.17 -24.84 -17.46
C MET A 60 -15.56 -24.50 -17.99
N ALA A 61 -16.39 -23.82 -17.18
CA ALA A 61 -17.70 -23.35 -17.60
C ALA A 61 -17.60 -22.31 -18.75
N VAL A 62 -16.69 -21.34 -18.65
CA VAL A 62 -16.45 -20.37 -19.73
C VAL A 62 -15.93 -21.07 -21.00
N ILE A 63 -14.95 -21.96 -20.87
CA ILE A 63 -14.37 -22.73 -21.98
C ILE A 63 -15.46 -23.51 -22.70
N SER A 64 -16.33 -24.20 -21.95
CA SER A 64 -17.47 -24.94 -22.51
C SER A 64 -18.39 -24.02 -23.33
N GLY A 65 -18.71 -22.83 -22.80
CA GLY A 65 -19.49 -21.82 -23.53
C GLY A 65 -18.82 -21.36 -24.82
N LEU A 66 -17.52 -21.03 -24.76
CA LEU A 66 -16.73 -20.58 -25.92
C LEU A 66 -16.66 -21.65 -27.02
N LEU A 67 -16.32 -22.89 -26.66
CA LEU A 67 -16.25 -24.02 -27.58
C LEU A 67 -17.61 -24.32 -28.22
N SER A 68 -18.69 -24.31 -27.44
CA SER A 68 -20.05 -24.53 -27.96
C SER A 68 -20.51 -23.42 -28.92
N GLY A 69 -19.94 -22.22 -28.81
CA GLY A 69 -20.17 -21.11 -29.72
C GLY A 69 -19.30 -21.13 -30.98
N GLY A 70 -18.44 -22.14 -31.15
CA GLY A 70 -17.60 -22.32 -32.34
C GLY A 70 -16.22 -21.65 -32.27
N CYS A 71 -15.77 -21.17 -31.10
CA CYS A 71 -14.40 -20.68 -30.92
C CYS A 71 -13.40 -21.82 -30.70
N ASN A 72 -12.13 -21.56 -31.04
CA ASN A 72 -11.00 -22.38 -30.62
C ASN A 72 -10.47 -21.82 -29.29
N VAL A 73 -10.19 -22.67 -28.31
CA VAL A 73 -9.79 -22.22 -26.97
C VAL A 73 -8.43 -22.79 -26.59
N GLU A 74 -7.51 -21.92 -26.19
CA GLU A 74 -6.23 -22.28 -25.60
C GLU A 74 -6.26 -22.02 -24.09
N ASP A 75 -6.38 -23.09 -23.30
CA ASP A 75 -6.32 -23.02 -21.84
C ASP A 75 -4.86 -23.02 -21.37
N ILE A 76 -4.38 -21.86 -20.92
CA ILE A 76 -3.02 -21.69 -20.37
C ILE A 76 -2.95 -22.04 -18.88
N GLY A 77 -4.04 -22.51 -18.30
CA GLY A 77 -4.11 -22.96 -16.91
C GLY A 77 -3.90 -21.84 -15.91
N VAL A 78 -3.17 -22.15 -14.83
CA VAL A 78 -2.84 -21.17 -13.79
C VAL A 78 -1.82 -20.18 -14.34
N ALA A 79 -2.22 -18.92 -14.48
CA ALA A 79 -1.42 -17.85 -15.06
C ALA A 79 -1.68 -16.52 -14.33
N ALA A 80 -0.71 -15.61 -14.33
CA ALA A 80 -0.98 -14.25 -13.88
C ALA A 80 -1.74 -13.47 -14.98
N THR A 81 -2.54 -12.46 -14.62
CA THR A 81 -3.24 -11.61 -15.61
C THR A 81 -2.31 -11.02 -16.69
N PRO A 82 -1.10 -10.50 -16.41
CA PRO A 82 -0.19 -10.07 -17.48
C PRO A 82 0.30 -11.22 -18.38
N THR A 83 0.38 -12.45 -17.87
CA THR A 83 0.72 -13.64 -18.66
C THR A 83 -0.35 -13.93 -19.70
N LEU A 84 -1.64 -13.75 -19.37
CA LEU A 84 -2.72 -13.87 -20.34
C LEU A 84 -2.59 -12.83 -21.48
N SER A 85 -2.36 -11.57 -21.14
CA SER A 85 -2.18 -10.51 -22.15
C SER A 85 -0.98 -10.78 -23.06
N PHE A 86 0.12 -11.29 -22.50
CA PHE A 86 1.28 -11.73 -23.27
C PHE A 86 0.95 -12.91 -24.19
N ALA A 87 0.25 -13.93 -23.68
CA ALA A 87 -0.13 -15.12 -24.43
C ALA A 87 -1.06 -14.80 -25.61
N ILE A 88 -2.05 -13.92 -25.43
CA ILE A 88 -2.93 -13.46 -26.52
C ILE A 88 -2.10 -12.90 -27.68
N LYS A 89 -1.10 -12.05 -27.37
CA LYS A 89 -0.23 -11.45 -28.38
C LYS A 89 0.68 -12.48 -29.07
N MET A 90 1.32 -13.36 -28.29
CA MET A 90 2.29 -14.32 -28.84
C MET A 90 1.62 -15.44 -29.64
N LEU A 91 0.47 -15.91 -29.18
CA LEU A 91 -0.32 -16.94 -29.86
C LEU A 91 -1.19 -16.37 -30.99
N LYS A 92 -1.15 -15.05 -31.21
CA LYS A 92 -1.98 -14.32 -32.19
C LYS A 92 -3.48 -14.64 -32.04
N ALA A 93 -3.93 -14.77 -30.79
CA ALA A 93 -5.32 -15.05 -30.48
C ALA A 93 -6.19 -13.80 -30.68
N ASP A 94 -7.46 -14.00 -31.00
CA ASP A 94 -8.45 -12.95 -31.23
C ASP A 94 -9.01 -12.37 -29.92
N GLY A 95 -8.76 -13.02 -28.77
CA GLY A 95 -9.19 -12.53 -27.46
C GLY A 95 -8.70 -13.39 -26.30
N GLY A 96 -9.09 -13.03 -25.07
CA GLY A 96 -8.86 -13.90 -23.92
C GLY A 96 -9.68 -13.59 -22.69
N VAL A 97 -9.75 -14.56 -21.78
CA VAL A 97 -10.52 -14.52 -20.53
C VAL A 97 -9.61 -14.85 -19.34
N MET A 98 -9.63 -14.00 -18.32
CA MET A 98 -8.92 -14.21 -17.04
C MET A 98 -9.91 -14.48 -15.91
N VAL A 99 -9.72 -15.54 -15.13
CA VAL A 99 -10.49 -15.82 -13.90
C VAL A 99 -9.63 -15.46 -12.67
N THR A 100 -9.94 -14.39 -11.92
CA THR A 100 -9.12 -13.94 -10.76
C THR A 100 -9.79 -13.05 -9.67
N ALA A 101 -9.09 -12.70 -8.55
CA ALA A 101 -9.50 -11.71 -7.51
C ALA A 101 -8.38 -11.02 -6.63
N SER A 102 -8.72 -9.96 -5.85
CA SER A 102 -7.87 -8.85 -5.27
C SER A 102 -7.36 -8.88 -3.80
N VAL A 103 -6.64 -7.80 -3.42
CA VAL A 103 -6.32 -7.29 -2.05
C VAL A 103 -7.21 -6.12 -1.56
N ALA A 104 -7.14 -5.77 -0.27
CA ALA A 104 -7.87 -4.64 0.33
C ALA A 104 -7.24 -3.27 0.03
N GLY A 105 -8.07 -2.23 -0.13
CA GLY A 105 -7.64 -0.88 -0.55
C GLY A 105 -6.82 -0.10 0.48
N ASP A 106 -6.97 -0.39 1.77
CA ASP A 106 -6.22 0.25 2.85
C ASP A 106 -4.84 -0.38 3.10
N THR A 107 -4.52 -1.47 2.42
CA THR A 107 -3.23 -2.15 2.60
C THR A 107 -2.09 -1.20 2.22
N PRO A 108 -1.17 -0.87 3.16
CA PRO A 108 -0.06 0.01 2.87
C PRO A 108 0.95 -0.71 1.97
N ILE A 109 1.41 -0.02 0.94
CA ILE A 109 2.44 -0.47 0.01
C ILE A 109 3.59 0.53 0.00
N LEU A 110 4.81 0.02 -0.14
CA LEU A 110 6.00 0.85 -0.29
C LEU A 110 6.27 1.08 -1.77
N ILE A 111 6.28 2.35 -2.17
CA ILE A 111 6.53 2.77 -3.54
C ILE A 111 7.73 3.69 -3.62
N ASN A 112 8.37 3.74 -4.78
CA ASN A 112 9.32 4.77 -5.17
C ASN A 112 8.68 5.58 -6.31
N GLU A 113 8.38 6.84 -6.06
CA GLU A 113 7.79 7.77 -7.04
C GLU A 113 8.84 8.83 -7.37
N ASP A 114 9.36 8.84 -8.60
CA ASP A 114 10.39 9.78 -9.07
C ASP A 114 11.64 9.86 -8.16
N GLY A 115 12.07 8.75 -7.54
CA GLY A 115 13.24 8.69 -6.65
C GLY A 115 12.92 8.84 -5.16
N GLU A 116 11.67 9.13 -4.81
CA GLU A 116 11.22 9.26 -3.42
C GLU A 116 10.47 8.03 -2.94
N ILE A 117 10.93 7.42 -1.85
CA ILE A 117 10.26 6.27 -1.25
C ILE A 117 9.13 6.73 -0.32
N LYS A 118 7.92 6.19 -0.52
CA LYS A 118 6.70 6.55 0.22
C LYS A 118 5.94 5.29 0.62
N LEU A 119 5.35 5.30 1.81
CA LEU A 119 4.40 4.28 2.25
C LEU A 119 2.99 4.85 2.07
N ILE A 120 2.20 4.26 1.17
CA ILE A 120 0.83 4.73 0.87
C ILE A 120 -0.15 3.57 0.89
N PRO A 121 -1.43 3.79 1.28
CA PRO A 121 -2.49 2.83 0.99
C PRO A 121 -2.57 2.51 -0.51
N ILE A 122 -2.71 1.24 -0.88
CA ILE A 122 -2.73 0.82 -2.30
C ILE A 122 -3.83 1.52 -3.11
N ARG A 123 -4.96 1.89 -2.48
CA ARG A 123 -6.03 2.68 -3.13
C ARG A 123 -5.58 4.04 -3.68
N GLU A 124 -4.52 4.63 -3.12
CA GLU A 124 -4.01 5.93 -3.55
C GLU A 124 -3.34 5.90 -4.92
N LEU A 125 -2.92 4.71 -5.39
CA LEU A 125 -2.38 4.54 -6.74
C LEU A 125 -3.38 4.94 -7.83
N LYS A 126 -4.69 4.89 -7.54
CA LYS A 126 -5.76 5.29 -8.46
C LYS A 126 -5.59 6.70 -9.04
N ASN A 127 -5.04 7.60 -8.22
CA ASN A 127 -4.93 9.02 -8.56
C ASN A 127 -3.49 9.40 -8.97
N LYS A 128 -2.60 8.42 -9.16
CA LYS A 128 -1.19 8.65 -9.50
C LYS A 128 -0.86 8.12 -10.90
N LYS A 129 0.20 8.69 -11.48
CA LYS A 129 0.75 8.26 -12.78
C LYS A 129 1.61 7.02 -12.57
N LEU A 130 1.07 5.83 -12.89
CA LEU A 130 1.72 4.55 -12.62
C LEU A 130 3.10 4.42 -13.29
N GLU A 131 3.30 5.06 -14.44
CA GLU A 131 4.57 5.08 -15.18
C GLU A 131 5.74 5.70 -14.39
N LYS A 132 5.45 6.48 -13.36
CA LYS A 132 6.44 7.13 -12.48
C LYS A 132 6.65 6.38 -11.16
N ILE A 133 5.96 5.27 -10.97
CA ILE A 133 5.89 4.56 -9.69
C ILE A 133 6.51 3.17 -9.84
N LEU A 134 7.45 2.89 -8.96
CA LEU A 134 7.98 1.57 -8.73
C LEU A 134 7.41 1.03 -7.41
N CYS A 135 7.03 -0.24 -7.36
CA CYS A 135 6.62 -0.93 -6.14
C CYS A 135 7.74 -1.85 -5.67
N LEU A 136 7.88 -2.01 -4.34
CA LEU A 136 8.78 -3.01 -3.79
C LEU A 136 8.35 -4.42 -4.23
N SER A 137 9.27 -5.18 -4.79
CA SER A 137 9.06 -6.54 -5.29
C SER A 137 10.25 -7.43 -4.93
N ILE A 138 10.03 -8.74 -4.94
CA ILE A 138 11.09 -9.75 -4.96
C ILE A 138 11.21 -10.28 -6.39
N ASP A 139 12.40 -10.69 -6.80
CA ASP A 139 12.61 -11.47 -8.00
C ASP A 139 12.83 -12.97 -7.70
N ASN A 140 13.12 -13.76 -8.74
CA ASN A 140 13.29 -15.20 -8.61
C ASN A 140 14.53 -15.59 -7.78
N ASP A 141 15.49 -14.68 -7.63
CA ASP A 141 16.71 -14.86 -6.83
C ASP A 141 16.55 -14.32 -5.40
N LEU A 142 15.30 -14.05 -4.98
CA LEU A 142 14.94 -13.49 -3.68
C LEU A 142 15.50 -12.09 -3.42
N LYS A 143 15.92 -11.38 -4.47
CA LYS A 143 16.45 -10.03 -4.35
C LYS A 143 15.31 -9.03 -4.34
N VAL A 144 15.29 -8.23 -3.28
CA VAL A 144 14.30 -7.16 -3.09
C VAL A 144 14.72 -5.95 -3.94
N SER A 145 13.81 -5.47 -4.79
CA SER A 145 14.04 -4.31 -5.65
C SER A 145 12.74 -3.56 -5.98
N PHE A 146 12.86 -2.28 -6.31
CA PHE A 146 11.75 -1.49 -6.84
C PHE A 146 11.54 -1.82 -8.32
N ARG A 147 10.30 -2.19 -8.69
CA ARG A 147 9.93 -2.55 -10.07
C ARG A 147 8.71 -1.77 -10.56
N PRO A 148 8.61 -1.45 -11.87
CA PRO A 148 7.49 -0.69 -12.42
C PRO A 148 6.13 -1.34 -12.18
N ILE A 149 5.11 -0.52 -11.91
CA ILE A 149 3.73 -0.97 -11.83
C ILE A 149 3.11 -0.91 -13.24
N SER A 150 2.80 -2.07 -13.81
CA SER A 150 2.20 -2.10 -15.16
C SER A 150 0.71 -1.71 -15.15
N TYR A 151 -0.04 -2.11 -14.12
CA TYR A 151 -1.49 -1.91 -14.04
C TYR A 151 -1.99 -1.81 -12.59
N PHE A 152 -3.10 -1.11 -12.38
CA PHE A 152 -3.81 -0.99 -11.08
C PHE A 152 -5.28 -1.37 -11.25
N PHE A 153 -5.81 -2.22 -10.35
CA PHE A 153 -7.18 -2.74 -10.41
C PHE A 153 -7.91 -2.61 -9.05
N GLU A 154 -9.14 -2.09 -9.05
CA GLU A 154 -9.99 -1.91 -7.85
C GLU A 154 -11.23 -2.84 -7.88
N HIS A 155 -11.76 -3.18 -6.70
CA HIS A 155 -12.58 -4.36 -6.44
C HIS A 155 -13.42 -4.25 -5.18
N LYS A 156 -14.62 -4.86 -5.16
CA LYS A 156 -15.31 -5.22 -3.91
C LYS A 156 -15.21 -6.72 -3.66
N VAL A 157 -15.08 -7.13 -2.40
CA VAL A 157 -15.00 -8.53 -1.96
C VAL A 157 -15.93 -8.75 -0.77
N ASP A 158 -16.59 -9.91 -0.70
CA ASP A 158 -17.58 -10.22 0.33
C ASP A 158 -16.99 -10.66 1.67
N LYS A 159 -15.79 -11.26 1.64
CA LYS A 159 -15.06 -11.71 2.83
C LYS A 159 -13.60 -11.31 2.76
N VAL A 160 -13.11 -10.74 3.85
CA VAL A 160 -11.70 -10.40 4.06
C VAL A 160 -11.17 -11.17 5.28
N TYR A 161 -9.94 -11.63 5.18
CA TYR A 161 -9.23 -12.34 6.23
C TYR A 161 -8.24 -11.39 6.87
N LYS A 162 -8.22 -11.38 8.21
CA LYS A 162 -7.30 -10.56 9.02
C LYS A 162 -6.26 -11.48 9.64
N ILE A 163 -5.06 -11.50 9.05
CA ILE A 163 -3.94 -12.33 9.49
C ILE A 163 -3.15 -11.53 10.51
N LYS A 164 -3.08 -12.02 11.75
CA LYS A 164 -2.20 -11.46 12.78
C LYS A 164 -0.90 -12.24 12.81
N TYR A 165 0.23 -11.54 12.76
CA TYR A 165 1.57 -12.12 12.84
C TYR A 165 2.43 -11.26 13.78
N THR A 166 3.63 -11.73 14.13
CA THR A 166 4.50 -11.05 15.11
C THR A 166 4.82 -9.60 14.74
N GLY A 167 4.86 -9.28 13.45
CA GLY A 167 5.16 -7.94 12.94
C GLY A 167 3.92 -7.08 12.61
N GLY A 168 2.70 -7.53 12.90
CA GLY A 168 1.50 -6.71 12.68
C GLY A 168 0.27 -7.47 12.17
N THR A 169 -0.46 -6.83 11.25
CA THR A 169 -1.69 -7.40 10.67
C THR A 169 -1.74 -7.18 9.17
N ILE A 170 -2.04 -8.25 8.42
CA ILE A 170 -2.33 -8.20 6.99
C ILE A 170 -3.83 -8.43 6.80
N ILE A 171 -4.43 -7.69 5.86
CA ILE A 171 -5.82 -7.88 5.44
C ILE A 171 -5.83 -8.23 3.95
N ALA A 172 -6.37 -9.40 3.61
CA ALA A 172 -6.43 -9.86 2.23
C ALA A 172 -7.69 -10.70 1.97
N SER A 173 -8.04 -10.92 0.70
CA SER A 173 -9.08 -11.90 0.36
C SER A 173 -8.57 -13.32 0.64
N GLY A 174 -9.47 -14.26 0.91
CA GLY A 174 -9.09 -15.64 1.28
C GLY A 174 -8.24 -16.36 0.24
N ASP A 175 -8.30 -15.89 -0.97
CA ASP A 175 -7.61 -16.47 -2.10
C ASP A 175 -6.33 -15.73 -2.47
N HIS A 176 -5.98 -14.65 -1.78
CA HIS A 176 -4.74 -13.95 -2.00
C HIS A 176 -3.56 -14.83 -1.59
N SER A 177 -2.62 -15.01 -2.51
CA SER A 177 -1.39 -15.77 -2.31
C SER A 177 -0.40 -15.02 -1.42
N ILE A 178 0.13 -15.69 -0.41
CA ILE A 178 1.12 -15.17 0.52
C ILE A 178 2.34 -16.10 0.50
N PHE A 179 3.53 -15.51 0.44
CA PHE A 179 4.78 -16.26 0.59
C PHE A 179 4.98 -16.68 2.04
N VAL A 180 5.16 -17.99 2.24
CA VAL A 180 5.48 -18.59 3.53
C VAL A 180 6.79 -19.37 3.41
N PHE A 181 7.51 -19.46 4.51
CA PHE A 181 8.71 -20.27 4.63
C PHE A 181 8.36 -21.61 5.26
N ASP A 182 8.75 -22.69 4.59
CA ASP A 182 8.71 -24.06 5.10
C ASP A 182 10.15 -24.56 5.24
N GLU A 183 10.46 -25.14 6.40
CA GLU A 183 11.83 -25.56 6.72
C GLU A 183 12.36 -26.68 5.80
N LYS A 184 11.47 -27.44 5.15
CA LYS A 184 11.85 -28.56 4.27
C LYS A 184 11.90 -28.15 2.81
N THR A 185 10.95 -27.33 2.36
CA THR A 185 10.80 -26.97 0.95
C THR A 185 11.25 -25.55 0.63
N GLY A 186 11.62 -24.76 1.64
CA GLY A 186 11.99 -23.36 1.47
C GLY A 186 10.78 -22.45 1.26
N ILE A 187 10.90 -21.47 0.36
CA ILE A 187 9.85 -20.49 0.10
C ILE A 187 8.75 -21.10 -0.75
N MET A 188 7.52 -21.05 -0.26
CA MET A 188 6.34 -21.55 -0.94
C MET A 188 5.18 -20.56 -0.84
N VAL A 189 4.16 -20.75 -1.68
CA VAL A 189 2.99 -19.86 -1.73
C VAL A 189 1.80 -20.59 -1.12
N LYS A 190 1.13 -19.96 -0.14
CA LYS A 190 -0.15 -20.43 0.41
C LYS A 190 -1.24 -19.41 0.16
N LYS A 191 -2.49 -19.86 -0.03
CA LYS A 191 -3.61 -18.92 -0.01
C LYS A 191 -3.82 -18.39 1.41
N THR A 192 -4.33 -17.17 1.51
CA THR A 192 -4.69 -16.54 2.78
C THR A 192 -5.66 -17.40 3.61
N SER A 193 -6.59 -18.11 2.96
CA SER A 193 -7.55 -19.02 3.59
C SER A 193 -6.94 -20.35 4.04
N GLU A 194 -5.77 -20.70 3.52
CA GLU A 194 -5.02 -21.92 3.85
C GLU A 194 -4.01 -21.69 4.97
N LEU A 195 -3.79 -20.43 5.37
CA LEU A 195 -2.87 -20.07 6.46
C LEU A 195 -3.35 -20.62 7.80
N ARG A 196 -2.40 -21.16 8.56
CA ARG A 196 -2.60 -21.72 9.90
C ARG A 196 -1.68 -21.04 10.90
N LYS A 197 -2.09 -21.05 12.18
CA LYS A 197 -1.23 -20.58 13.26
C LYS A 197 0.06 -21.42 13.27
N GLY A 198 1.21 -20.77 13.19
CA GLY A 198 2.51 -21.43 13.08
C GLY A 198 3.15 -21.32 11.69
N ASP A 199 2.39 -20.95 10.65
CA ASP A 199 2.99 -20.66 9.35
C ASP A 199 3.94 -19.46 9.45
N MET A 200 5.16 -19.62 8.95
CA MET A 200 6.18 -18.58 8.94
C MET A 200 6.00 -17.68 7.73
N LEU A 201 5.57 -16.45 7.94
CA LEU A 201 5.45 -15.48 6.85
C LEU A 201 6.83 -14.93 6.47
N ILE A 202 7.06 -14.76 5.18
CA ILE A 202 8.27 -14.12 4.68
C ILE A 202 8.06 -12.61 4.67
N THR A 203 8.94 -11.90 5.36
CA THR A 203 9.03 -10.43 5.30
C THR A 203 10.22 -10.02 4.46
N LEU A 204 10.11 -8.88 3.80
CA LEU A 204 11.18 -8.36 2.95
C LEU A 204 12.06 -7.44 3.76
N LEU A 205 13.36 -7.75 3.78
CA LEU A 205 14.39 -6.82 4.22
C LEU A 205 14.97 -6.18 2.95
N ALA A 206 14.53 -4.95 2.67
CA ALA A 206 15.09 -4.17 1.58
C ALA A 206 16.36 -3.46 2.05
N ASN A 207 17.49 -3.74 1.40
CA ASN A 207 18.70 -2.92 1.53
C ASN A 207 18.58 -1.73 0.56
N PHE A 208 18.00 -0.62 1.03
CA PHE A 208 17.95 0.61 0.26
C PHE A 208 19.37 1.18 0.10
N LYS A 209 19.70 1.73 -1.08
CA LYS A 209 20.96 2.47 -1.26
C LYS A 209 20.90 3.70 -0.37
N GLU A 210 21.93 3.88 0.47
CA GLU A 210 22.09 5.06 1.30
C GLU A 210 22.17 6.32 0.43
N GLY A 211 21.26 7.26 0.68
CA GLY A 211 21.43 8.67 0.31
C GLY A 211 21.44 9.45 1.61
N GLY A 212 22.32 10.44 1.77
CA GLY A 212 22.14 11.44 2.82
C GLY A 212 21.34 12.60 2.24
N PHE A 213 20.46 13.23 3.00
CA PHE A 213 19.82 14.49 2.58
C PHE A 213 20.26 15.66 3.45
N GLY A 214 20.65 16.77 2.82
CA GLY A 214 20.89 18.05 3.50
C GLY A 214 19.66 18.95 3.50
N GLU A 215 18.88 18.93 2.42
CA GLU A 215 17.65 19.72 2.24
C GLU A 215 16.49 18.83 1.80
N LEU A 216 15.34 18.99 2.45
CA LEU A 216 14.07 18.40 2.03
C LEU A 216 13.31 19.37 1.15
N ASN A 217 12.83 18.91 -0.01
CA ASN A 217 11.88 19.65 -0.82
C ASN A 217 10.47 19.54 -0.19
N LEU A 218 9.93 20.67 0.26
CA LEU A 218 8.61 20.77 0.89
C LEU A 218 7.50 21.16 -0.10
N GLU A 219 7.77 21.24 -1.41
CA GLU A 219 6.74 21.60 -2.42
C GLU A 219 5.56 20.63 -2.41
N LEU A 220 5.79 19.35 -2.10
CA LEU A 220 4.73 18.34 -1.93
C LEU A 220 3.88 18.58 -0.67
N ILE A 221 4.49 19.02 0.43
CA ILE A 221 3.77 19.40 1.65
C ILE A 221 2.95 20.67 1.39
N ASN A 222 3.50 21.61 0.61
CA ASN A 222 2.79 22.80 0.15
C ASN A 222 1.47 22.48 -0.60
N SER A 223 1.43 21.37 -1.34
CA SER A 223 0.22 20.92 -2.07
C SER A 223 -0.91 20.39 -1.18
N CYS A 224 -0.59 19.96 0.05
CA CYS A 224 -1.54 19.47 1.04
C CYS A 224 -2.19 20.59 1.87
N PHE A 225 -1.74 21.85 1.73
CA PHE A 225 -2.39 22.97 2.38
C PHE A 225 -3.60 23.42 1.59
N SER A 226 -4.71 23.69 2.30
CA SER A 226 -5.87 24.28 1.67
C SER A 226 -5.47 25.58 0.96
N LYS A 227 -5.99 25.81 -0.25
CA LYS A 227 -5.85 27.04 -1.03
C LYS A 227 -6.27 28.33 -0.28
N ARG A 228 -6.84 28.21 0.94
CA ARG A 228 -7.31 29.31 1.79
C ARG A 228 -6.31 29.77 2.85
N THR A 229 -5.18 29.08 3.01
CA THR A 229 -4.18 29.43 4.04
C THR A 229 -3.13 30.39 3.48
N ARG A 230 -3.14 31.68 3.89
CA ARG A 230 -2.16 32.72 3.49
C ARG A 230 -0.70 32.48 3.95
N VAL A 231 -0.36 31.27 4.40
CA VAL A 231 0.90 31.00 5.08
C VAL A 231 1.79 30.17 4.16
N LYS A 232 2.88 30.79 3.70
CA LYS A 232 3.88 30.18 2.83
C LYS A 232 4.85 29.38 3.70
N ILE A 233 4.85 28.05 3.55
CA ILE A 233 5.93 27.20 4.07
C ILE A 233 7.09 27.26 3.07
N PRO A 234 8.34 27.37 3.56
CA PRO A 234 9.51 27.44 2.68
C PRO A 234 9.55 26.24 1.74
N LYS A 235 10.01 26.46 0.51
CA LYS A 235 10.07 25.42 -0.53
C LYS A 235 11.06 24.30 -0.19
N THR A 236 12.09 24.63 0.57
CA THR A 236 13.09 23.68 1.06
C THR A 236 13.26 23.84 2.57
N LEU A 237 13.58 22.75 3.25
CA LEU A 237 13.92 22.72 4.66
C LEU A 237 15.23 21.98 4.83
N ARG A 238 16.26 22.69 5.32
CA ARG A 238 17.51 22.06 5.72
C ARG A 238 17.25 21.21 6.96
N VAL A 239 17.48 19.90 6.86
CA VAL A 239 17.33 18.99 8.00
C VAL A 239 18.65 18.87 8.71
N THR A 240 18.80 19.65 9.78
CA THR A 240 19.97 19.55 10.65
C THR A 240 19.84 18.34 11.59
N PRO A 241 20.94 17.81 12.14
CA PRO A 241 20.90 16.76 13.15
C PRO A 241 20.00 17.11 14.34
N GLU A 242 20.01 18.36 14.78
CA GLU A 242 19.15 18.87 15.85
C GLU A 242 17.67 18.78 15.48
N LEU A 243 17.31 19.25 14.28
CA LEU A 243 15.93 19.17 13.81
C LEU A 243 15.48 17.72 13.67
N LEU A 244 16.36 16.83 13.22
CA LEU A 244 16.07 15.41 13.07
C LEU A 244 15.81 14.73 14.43
N ARG A 245 16.61 15.04 15.46
CA ARG A 245 16.34 14.60 16.85
C ARG A 245 15.01 15.14 17.37
N LEU A 246 14.72 16.43 17.16
CA LEU A 246 13.44 17.01 17.56
C LEU A 246 12.24 16.35 16.88
N MET A 247 12.38 15.95 15.61
CA MET A 247 11.35 15.18 14.90
C MET A 247 11.18 13.77 15.49
N GLY A 248 12.28 13.12 15.92
CA GLY A 248 12.23 11.86 16.67
C GLY A 248 11.49 12.00 18.00
N TYR A 249 11.83 13.01 18.82
CA TYR A 249 11.11 13.34 20.05
C TYR A 249 9.63 13.61 19.80
N TYR A 250 9.30 14.31 18.70
CA TYR A 250 7.90 14.54 18.34
C TYR A 250 7.19 13.23 17.97
N LEU A 251 7.83 12.34 17.21
CA LEU A 251 7.23 11.05 16.85
C LEU A 251 7.03 10.15 18.08
N ALA A 252 7.92 10.17 19.06
CA ALA A 252 7.73 9.45 20.32
C ALA A 252 6.67 10.15 21.21
N GLU A 253 6.99 11.36 21.66
CA GLU A 253 6.32 12.03 22.79
C GLU A 253 5.44 13.24 22.41
N GLY A 254 5.39 13.55 21.12
CA GLY A 254 4.74 14.75 20.62
C GLY A 254 3.24 14.66 20.32
N TRP A 255 2.59 15.82 20.34
CA TRP A 255 1.27 16.08 19.77
C TRP A 255 1.24 17.48 19.16
N ALA A 256 0.33 17.68 18.19
CA ALA A 256 0.09 18.98 17.58
C ALA A 256 -1.38 19.38 17.69
N TYR A 257 -1.61 20.65 18.04
CA TYR A 257 -2.91 21.29 18.03
C TYR A 257 -3.00 22.25 16.85
N ILE A 258 -3.91 21.97 15.92
CA ILE A 258 -4.06 22.69 14.65
C ILE A 258 -5.47 23.29 14.57
N ARG A 259 -5.69 24.46 15.17
CA ARG A 259 -6.98 25.15 15.10
C ARG A 259 -6.82 26.66 15.12
N HIS A 260 -7.16 27.33 14.03
CA HIS A 260 -7.12 28.80 13.96
C HIS A 260 -7.83 29.45 15.17
N PRO A 261 -7.22 30.45 15.84
CA PRO A 261 -5.90 31.06 15.57
C PRO A 261 -4.71 30.37 16.27
N HIS A 262 -4.93 29.29 16.99
CA HIS A 262 -3.94 28.66 17.86
C HIS A 262 -3.28 27.43 17.22
N TYR A 263 -1.95 27.44 17.20
CA TYR A 263 -1.14 26.36 16.68
C TYR A 263 -0.04 26.05 17.68
N ARG A 264 -0.01 24.82 18.19
CA ARG A 264 0.91 24.41 19.26
C ARG A 264 1.44 23.02 19.00
N ILE A 265 2.68 22.80 19.42
CA ILE A 265 3.25 21.49 19.60
C ILE A 265 3.48 21.30 21.09
N GLY A 266 3.12 20.12 21.60
CA GLY A 266 3.49 19.68 22.92
C GLY A 266 4.32 18.42 22.85
N LEU A 267 5.32 18.30 23.73
CA LEU A 267 6.10 17.09 23.98
C LEU A 267 5.89 16.72 25.46
N ARG A 268 5.72 15.44 25.75
CA ARG A 268 5.57 14.95 27.14
C ARG A 268 6.56 13.83 27.41
N PHE A 269 7.56 14.13 28.22
CA PHE A 269 8.56 13.17 28.66
C PHE A 269 8.24 12.63 30.05
N GLY A 270 8.67 11.42 30.35
CA GLY A 270 8.73 10.89 31.71
C GLY A 270 9.80 11.60 32.54
N ARG A 271 9.69 11.55 33.87
CA ARG A 271 10.66 12.25 34.75
C ARG A 271 12.11 11.75 34.61
N ARG A 272 12.30 10.51 34.17
CA ARG A 272 13.63 9.92 33.92
C ARG A 272 14.26 10.38 32.59
N GLU A 273 13.50 11.06 31.74
CA GLU A 273 13.89 11.53 30.40
C GLU A 273 14.26 13.03 30.40
N GLU A 274 14.72 13.54 31.55
CA GLU A 274 15.10 14.94 31.76
C GLU A 274 16.12 15.45 30.72
N LEU A 275 17.07 14.60 30.33
CA LEU A 275 18.07 14.95 29.31
C LEU A 275 17.44 15.17 27.93
N MET A 276 16.48 14.31 27.55
CA MET A 276 15.75 14.43 26.29
C MET A 276 14.88 15.69 26.28
N ALA A 277 14.20 15.98 27.40
CA ALA A 277 13.43 17.21 27.55
C ALA A 277 14.32 18.46 27.43
N LYS A 278 15.51 18.46 28.04
CA LYS A 278 16.47 19.57 27.92
C LYS A 278 17.01 19.72 26.50
N ASP A 279 17.34 18.63 25.80
CA ASP A 279 17.79 18.69 24.40
C ASP A 279 16.66 19.22 23.50
N ALA A 280 15.44 18.71 23.64
CA ALA A 280 14.28 19.20 22.89
C ALA A 280 14.03 20.69 23.15
N GLU A 281 14.08 21.14 24.40
CA GLU A 281 13.96 22.55 24.77
C GLU A 281 15.08 23.40 24.16
N TYR A 282 16.33 22.92 24.21
CA TYR A 282 17.48 23.58 23.61
C TYR A 282 17.33 23.70 22.09
N ILE A 283 16.94 22.63 21.40
CA ILE A 283 16.77 22.63 19.94
C ILE A 283 15.69 23.63 19.53
N VAL A 284 14.54 23.65 20.22
CA VAL A 284 13.45 24.58 19.90
C VAL A 284 13.89 26.04 20.10
N LYS A 285 14.67 26.32 21.15
CA LYS A 285 15.19 27.67 21.41
C LYS A 285 16.29 28.08 20.42
N SER A 286 17.30 27.23 20.23
CA SER A 286 18.52 27.54 19.46
C SER A 286 18.31 27.40 17.95
N THR A 287 17.64 26.34 17.51
CA THR A 287 17.49 26.00 16.08
C THR A 287 16.24 26.65 15.49
N LEU A 288 15.13 26.65 16.24
CA LEU A 288 13.87 27.23 15.75
C LEU A 288 13.66 28.70 16.19
N GLY A 289 14.45 29.21 17.15
CA GLY A 289 14.27 30.57 17.67
C GLY A 289 12.94 30.77 18.40
N LEU A 290 12.37 29.70 18.96
CA LEU A 290 11.03 29.74 19.59
C LEU A 290 11.13 29.64 21.12
N ASN A 291 10.19 30.33 21.78
CA ASN A 291 10.00 30.18 23.21
C ASN A 291 9.30 28.84 23.52
N VAL A 292 9.79 28.20 24.58
CA VAL A 292 9.24 26.95 25.11
C VAL A 292 8.64 27.22 26.48
N HIS A 293 7.38 26.85 26.65
CA HIS A 293 6.73 26.79 27.95
C HIS A 293 6.93 25.40 28.55
N ARG A 294 7.68 25.34 29.65
CA ARG A 294 7.99 24.10 30.36
C ARG A 294 7.15 23.98 31.62
N ARG A 295 6.57 22.80 31.84
CA ARG A 295 5.85 22.42 33.05
C ARG A 295 6.34 21.08 33.56
N ASP A 296 6.89 21.09 34.76
CA ASP A 296 7.39 19.89 35.42
C ASP A 296 6.37 19.43 36.48
N SER A 297 6.22 18.12 36.59
CA SER A 297 5.40 17.44 37.58
C SER A 297 6.23 16.32 38.21
N SER A 298 5.70 15.65 39.25
CA SER A 298 6.39 14.53 39.89
C SER A 298 6.76 13.41 38.91
N ASN A 299 5.95 13.20 37.88
CA ASN A 299 6.05 12.05 36.98
C ASN A 299 6.37 12.41 35.52
N SER A 300 6.21 13.67 35.12
CA SER A 300 6.36 14.07 33.72
C SER A 300 6.92 15.48 33.56
N ILE A 301 7.57 15.69 32.41
CA ILE A 301 8.06 16.99 31.94
C ILE A 301 7.31 17.31 30.66
N GLN A 302 6.64 18.45 30.63
CA GLN A 302 5.85 18.86 29.48
C GLN A 302 6.45 20.12 28.87
N LEU A 303 6.73 20.08 27.57
CA LEU A 303 7.22 21.21 26.80
C LEU A 303 6.13 21.61 25.81
N GLU A 304 5.81 22.89 25.72
CA GLU A 304 4.86 23.42 24.74
C GLU A 304 5.45 24.64 24.04
N PHE A 305 5.33 24.68 22.72
CA PHE A 305 5.76 25.83 21.92
C PHE A 305 4.76 26.10 20.80
N SER A 306 4.61 27.37 20.45
CA SER A 306 3.58 27.83 19.51
C SER A 306 4.19 28.37 18.24
N ASN A 307 4.00 27.66 17.13
CA ASN A 307 4.33 28.16 15.80
C ASN A 307 3.44 27.47 14.76
N LYS A 308 2.75 28.26 13.93
CA LYS A 308 1.84 27.74 12.91
C LYS A 308 2.54 26.85 11.88
N ASN A 309 3.71 27.28 11.38
CA ASN A 309 4.42 26.57 10.33
C ASN A 309 4.97 25.23 10.83
N ILE A 310 5.59 25.23 12.02
CA ILE A 310 6.16 24.02 12.60
C ILE A 310 5.06 23.01 12.98
N ALA A 311 3.97 23.47 13.60
CA ALA A 311 2.85 22.59 13.96
C ALA A 311 2.23 21.94 12.72
N LEU A 312 2.03 22.71 11.64
CA LEU A 312 1.53 22.19 10.37
C LEU A 312 2.50 21.22 9.70
N LEU A 313 3.79 21.57 9.68
CA LEU A 313 4.84 20.73 9.10
C LEU A 313 4.93 19.37 9.81
N PHE A 314 5.04 19.37 11.14
CA PHE A 314 5.18 18.15 11.94
C PHE A 314 3.92 17.29 11.86
N SER A 315 2.74 17.90 11.94
CA SER A 315 1.46 17.20 11.79
C SER A 315 1.34 16.52 10.42
N ASN A 316 1.80 17.16 9.34
CA ASN A 316 1.71 16.59 7.99
C ASN A 316 2.77 15.50 7.75
N LEU A 317 3.97 15.66 8.31
CA LEU A 317 5.07 14.71 8.11
C LEU A 317 4.94 13.45 8.98
N MET A 318 4.36 13.58 10.16
CA MET A 318 4.45 12.56 11.22
C MET A 318 3.13 12.35 11.98
N GLY A 319 2.02 12.97 11.55
CA GLY A 319 0.73 12.90 12.23
C GLY A 319 0.62 13.80 13.46
N LYS A 320 -0.61 14.16 13.88
CA LYS A 320 -0.84 15.12 14.99
C LYS A 320 -0.99 14.49 16.37
N ASN A 321 -1.37 13.22 16.44
CA ASN A 321 -1.65 12.48 17.67
C ASN A 321 -1.25 11.01 17.50
N SER A 322 -1.23 10.26 18.59
CA SER A 322 -0.77 8.86 18.63
C SER A 322 -1.42 7.92 17.60
N LYS A 323 -2.68 8.15 17.22
CA LYS A 323 -3.38 7.32 16.22
C LYS A 323 -2.98 7.65 14.78
N GLU A 324 -2.50 8.86 14.54
CA GLU A 324 -2.10 9.36 13.22
C GLU A 324 -0.59 9.27 13.01
N LYS A 325 0.19 8.92 14.03
CA LYS A 325 1.65 8.93 13.94
C LYS A 325 2.19 7.91 12.94
N HIS A 326 3.14 8.35 12.11
CA HIS A 326 3.83 7.54 11.12
C HIS A 326 5.23 8.09 10.86
N LEU A 327 6.14 7.23 10.39
CA LEU A 327 7.48 7.66 10.02
C LEU A 327 7.42 8.66 8.86
N PRO A 328 8.19 9.75 8.92
CA PRO A 328 8.25 10.68 7.81
C PRO A 328 8.92 10.02 6.60
N TYR A 329 8.29 10.15 5.43
CA TYR A 329 8.67 9.44 4.21
C TYR A 329 10.14 9.65 3.79
N PHE A 330 10.72 10.81 4.10
CA PHE A 330 12.09 11.11 3.70
C PHE A 330 13.14 10.22 4.40
N LEU A 331 12.81 9.58 5.53
CA LEU A 331 13.75 8.70 6.23
C LEU A 331 14.13 7.46 5.43
N TRP A 332 13.32 7.07 4.46
CA TRP A 332 13.65 5.97 3.54
C TRP A 332 14.85 6.29 2.65
N ASN A 333 15.16 7.57 2.47
CA ASN A 333 16.30 8.08 1.73
C ASN A 333 17.36 8.70 2.67
N ALA A 334 17.35 8.37 3.97
CA ALA A 334 18.32 8.86 4.96
C ALA A 334 19.59 8.00 5.00
N SER A 335 20.72 8.60 5.39
CA SER A 335 21.92 7.83 5.73
C SER A 335 21.69 7.05 7.03
N LYS A 336 22.47 6.00 7.27
CA LYS A 336 22.41 5.25 8.54
C LYS A 336 22.57 6.18 9.75
N GLU A 337 23.47 7.14 9.68
CA GLU A 337 23.70 8.13 10.74
C GLU A 337 22.45 9.00 10.98
N GLN A 338 21.79 9.45 9.92
CA GLN A 338 20.55 10.22 10.01
C GLN A 338 19.41 9.39 10.61
N VAL A 339 19.25 8.13 10.18
CA VAL A 339 18.27 7.22 10.78
C VAL A 339 18.56 7.01 12.27
N LEU A 340 19.82 6.77 12.65
CA LEU A 340 20.21 6.60 14.05
C LEU A 340 19.95 7.86 14.87
N LEU A 341 20.24 9.05 14.35
CA LEU A 341 19.93 10.32 15.00
C LEU A 341 18.42 10.51 15.21
N PHE A 342 17.60 10.12 14.23
CA PHE A 342 16.15 10.16 14.35
C PHE A 342 15.61 9.16 15.40
N LEU A 343 16.16 7.94 15.43
CA LEU A 343 15.68 6.85 16.28
C LEU A 343 16.26 6.85 17.71
N SER A 344 17.38 7.53 17.94
CA SER A 344 18.03 7.65 19.26
C SER A 344 17.47 8.80 20.11
N ALA A 345 16.54 9.58 19.53
CA ALA A 345 15.72 10.55 20.23
C ALA A 345 14.56 9.85 20.96
#